data_AF-A0A2Z4KK66-F1
#
_entry.id   AF-A0A2Z4KK66-F1
#
_cell.length_a   1.000
_cell.length_b   1.000
_cell.length_c   1.000
_cell.angle_alpha   90.00
_cell.angle_beta   90.00
_cell.angle_gamma   90.00
#
_symmetry.space_group_name_H-M   'P 1'
#
loop_
_entity.id
_entity.type
_entity.pdbx_description
1 polymer ?
#
loop_
_entity_poly.entity_id
_entity_poly.type
_entity_poly.pdbx_seq_one_letter_code
_entity_poly.pdbx_strand_id
1 'polypeptide(L)'
;VIDAPGHRDFIKNMITGTSQADCAILVVASGVGEFEAGISKEGQTREHALLAFTLGVKQMIVAINKMDDSSVMYGQARYEEIKNEVTTYLKKVGYKPAKIPFVPISGWEGDNMIEKSGNMPWYKGPYLLEALDNLNAPKRPSDKPLRLPLQDVYKIGGIGTVPVGRVETGVIKPGMVATFGPVGLSTEVKSVEMHHESLAEALPGDNVGFNVKNVSVKELRRGFVASDSKNDPAKATQDFTAQVIVLNHPGQIGNGYSPVLDCHTAHVACKFKEITEKMDRRSGKVLETAP
;
A
#
# COMPACT_ATOMS: atom_id res chain seq x y z
N VAL A 1 -9.45 -8.08 2.63
CA VAL A 1 -8.22 -8.62 1.99
C VAL A 1 -8.14 -8.02 0.60
N ILE A 2 -7.06 -7.32 0.28
CA ILE A 2 -6.81 -6.87 -1.08
C ILE A 2 -5.84 -7.88 -1.68
N ASP A 3 -6.32 -8.69 -2.63
CA ASP A 3 -5.48 -9.68 -3.30
C ASP A 3 -4.67 -8.99 -4.41
N ALA A 4 -3.37 -9.25 -4.43
CA ALA A 4 -2.44 -8.69 -5.40
C ALA A 4 -2.03 -9.79 -6.38
N PRO A 5 -2.39 -9.70 -7.67
CA PRO A 5 -2.12 -10.78 -8.61
C PRO A 5 -0.61 -10.96 -8.81
N GLY A 6 -0.15 -12.21 -8.83
CA GLY A 6 1.27 -12.57 -9.03
C GLY A 6 1.78 -12.44 -10.46
N HIS A 7 1.04 -11.77 -11.35
CA HIS A 7 1.38 -11.63 -12.76
C HIS A 7 1.85 -10.19 -13.03
N ARG A 8 2.96 -10.06 -13.76
CA ARG A 8 3.67 -8.78 -14.01
C ARG A 8 2.76 -7.66 -14.51
N ASP A 9 1.75 -7.99 -15.30
CA ASP A 9 0.81 -7.01 -15.87
C ASP A 9 -0.13 -6.35 -14.84
N PHE A 10 -0.19 -6.86 -13.60
CA PHE A 10 -1.08 -6.35 -12.55
C PHE A 10 -0.36 -5.59 -11.44
N ILE A 11 0.88 -5.16 -11.66
CA ILE A 11 1.62 -4.28 -10.73
C ILE A 11 0.81 -3.03 -10.39
N LYS A 12 0.03 -2.48 -11.33
CA LYS A 12 -0.88 -1.35 -11.06
C LYS A 12 -1.88 -1.65 -9.95
N ASN A 13 -2.49 -2.84 -9.96
CA ASN A 13 -3.43 -3.27 -8.93
C ASN A 13 -2.73 -3.54 -7.61
N MET A 14 -1.48 -4.02 -7.65
CA MET A 14 -0.65 -4.15 -6.46
C MET A 14 -0.34 -2.78 -5.84
N ILE A 15 0.00 -1.77 -6.65
CA ILE A 15 0.33 -0.41 -6.16
C ILE A 15 -0.89 0.21 -5.48
N THR A 16 -2.05 0.19 -6.16
CA THR A 16 -3.29 0.73 -5.58
C THR A 16 -3.69 -0.02 -4.31
N GLY A 17 -3.63 -1.35 -4.30
CA GLY A 17 -3.95 -2.16 -3.12
C GLY A 17 -3.01 -1.96 -1.95
N THR A 18 -1.71 -1.95 -2.21
CA THR A 18 -0.66 -1.84 -1.19
C THR A 18 -0.57 -0.42 -0.62
N SER A 19 -0.89 0.61 -1.40
CA SER A 19 -0.96 2.00 -0.93
C SER A 19 -1.96 2.24 0.21
N GLN A 20 -2.93 1.34 0.39
CA GLN A 20 -3.94 1.43 1.44
C GLN A 20 -3.76 0.37 2.54
N ALA A 21 -2.75 -0.50 2.39
CA ALA A 21 -2.54 -1.64 3.25
C ALA A 21 -1.74 -1.28 4.51
N ASP A 22 -2.23 -1.74 5.66
CA ASP A 22 -1.56 -1.56 6.96
C ASP A 22 -0.52 -2.66 7.23
N CYS A 23 -0.73 -3.83 6.62
CA CYS A 23 0.13 -5.00 6.69
C CYS A 23 0.11 -5.79 5.37
N ALA A 24 1.16 -6.57 5.12
CA ALA A 24 1.23 -7.47 3.97
C ALA A 24 1.44 -8.94 4.41
N ILE A 25 0.81 -9.87 3.69
CA ILE A 25 1.14 -11.30 3.76
C ILE A 25 1.94 -11.64 2.51
N LEU A 26 3.21 -11.98 2.67
CA LEU A 26 4.07 -12.43 1.58
C LEU A 26 4.01 -13.96 1.51
N VAL A 27 3.32 -14.49 0.51
CA VAL A 27 3.24 -15.93 0.27
C VAL A 27 4.44 -16.40 -0.54
N VAL A 28 5.13 -17.42 -0.05
CA VAL A 28 6.33 -18.01 -0.67
C VAL A 28 6.13 -19.50 -0.82
N ALA A 29 6.18 -20.03 -2.04
CA ALA A 29 6.09 -21.48 -2.26
C ALA A 29 7.35 -22.20 -1.73
N SER A 30 7.18 -23.36 -1.09
CA SER A 30 8.30 -24.18 -0.58
C SER A 30 8.78 -25.26 -1.54
N GLY A 31 7.99 -25.60 -2.56
CA GLY A 31 8.33 -26.63 -3.54
C GLY A 31 9.70 -26.39 -4.19
N VAL A 32 10.40 -27.48 -4.49
CA VAL A 32 11.71 -27.42 -5.17
C VAL A 32 11.51 -26.89 -6.60
N GLY A 33 12.30 -25.88 -6.98
CA GLY A 33 12.19 -25.16 -8.25
C GLY A 33 11.23 -23.97 -8.18
N GLU A 34 10.12 -24.08 -7.45
CA GLU A 34 9.16 -22.97 -7.28
C GLU A 34 9.74 -21.84 -6.42
N PHE A 35 10.34 -22.20 -5.28
CA PHE A 35 10.99 -21.22 -4.41
C PHE A 35 12.10 -20.47 -5.13
N GLU A 36 12.98 -21.20 -5.82
CA GLU A 36 14.13 -20.68 -6.54
C GLU A 36 13.69 -19.76 -7.68
N ALA A 37 12.61 -20.10 -8.39
CA ALA A 37 12.02 -19.24 -9.42
C ALA A 37 11.45 -17.95 -8.82
N GLY A 38 10.70 -18.04 -7.72
CA GLY A 38 10.07 -16.90 -7.04
C GLY A 38 11.08 -15.93 -6.40
N ILE A 39 12.16 -16.45 -5.83
CA ILE A 39 13.25 -15.66 -5.25
C ILE A 39 14.33 -15.32 -6.27
N SER A 40 14.23 -15.71 -7.55
CA SER A 40 15.21 -15.36 -8.57
C SER A 40 15.29 -13.84 -8.81
N LYS A 41 16.26 -13.37 -9.60
CA LYS A 41 16.35 -11.93 -9.96
C LYS A 41 15.12 -11.43 -10.71
N GLU A 42 14.45 -12.31 -11.45
CA GLU A 42 13.26 -12.01 -12.24
C GLU A 42 11.96 -12.41 -11.52
N GLY A 43 12.10 -13.03 -10.34
CA GLY A 43 11.04 -13.56 -9.53
C GLY A 43 10.22 -12.50 -8.81
N GLN A 44 8.92 -12.74 -8.72
CA GLN A 44 7.95 -11.77 -8.20
C GLN A 44 7.99 -11.61 -6.68
N THR A 45 8.43 -12.62 -5.93
CA THR A 45 8.53 -12.54 -4.45
C THR A 45 9.44 -11.39 -4.01
N ARG A 46 10.54 -11.18 -4.75
CA ARG A 46 11.49 -10.10 -4.51
C ARG A 46 10.88 -8.73 -4.82
N GLU A 47 10.27 -8.62 -5.99
CA GLU A 47 9.62 -7.41 -6.46
C GLU A 47 8.50 -6.97 -5.52
N HIS A 48 7.64 -7.89 -5.10
CA HIS A 48 6.54 -7.61 -4.20
C HIS A 48 6.99 -7.14 -2.82
N ALA A 49 8.01 -7.78 -2.24
CA ALA A 49 8.53 -7.36 -0.94
C ALA A 49 9.14 -5.94 -1.00
N LEU A 50 9.84 -5.62 -2.09
CA LEU A 50 10.40 -4.29 -2.32
C LEU A 50 9.31 -3.23 -2.51
N LEU A 51 8.29 -3.54 -3.31
CA LEU A 51 7.14 -2.65 -3.54
C LEU A 51 6.39 -2.37 -2.23
N ALA A 52 6.08 -3.42 -1.46
CA ALA A 52 5.42 -3.26 -0.17
C ALA A 52 6.19 -2.34 0.80
N PHE A 53 7.51 -2.51 0.88
CA PHE A 53 8.33 -1.67 1.74
C PHE A 53 8.35 -0.21 1.26
N THR A 54 8.47 -0.02 -0.05
CA THR A 54 8.53 1.31 -0.69
C THR A 54 7.22 2.06 -0.51
N LEU A 55 6.09 1.36 -0.55
CA LEU A 55 4.75 1.91 -0.32
C LEU A 55 4.42 2.13 1.16
N GLY A 56 5.38 1.86 2.06
CA GLY A 56 5.25 2.19 3.48
C GLY A 56 4.65 1.08 4.35
N VAL A 57 4.41 -0.11 3.80
CA VAL A 57 3.95 -1.28 4.57
C VAL A 57 5.12 -1.83 5.37
N LYS A 58 5.18 -1.45 6.65
CA LYS A 58 6.29 -1.83 7.55
C LYS A 58 6.06 -3.14 8.29
N GLN A 59 4.82 -3.63 8.33
CA GLN A 59 4.44 -4.89 8.97
C GLN A 59 4.16 -5.95 7.92
N MET A 60 4.87 -7.07 8.02
CA MET A 60 4.78 -8.16 7.06
C MET A 60 4.77 -9.50 7.79
N ILE A 61 3.97 -10.43 7.29
CA ILE A 61 3.98 -11.84 7.66
C ILE A 61 4.48 -12.62 6.44
N VAL A 62 5.39 -13.56 6.63
CA VAL A 62 5.83 -14.46 5.55
C VAL A 62 5.16 -15.81 5.73
N ALA A 63 4.32 -16.19 4.78
CA ALA A 63 3.65 -17.47 4.74
C ALA A 63 4.40 -18.40 3.77
N ILE A 64 5.12 -19.39 4.31
CA ILE A 64 5.83 -20.41 3.52
C ILE A 64 4.80 -21.50 3.18
N ASN A 65 4.24 -21.42 1.98
CA ASN A 65 3.13 -22.22 1.51
C ASN A 65 3.57 -23.44 0.72
N LYS A 66 2.68 -24.43 0.58
CA LYS A 66 2.92 -25.74 -0.05
C LYS A 66 3.89 -26.63 0.72
N MET A 67 3.83 -26.59 2.06
CA MET A 67 4.63 -27.49 2.89
C MET A 67 4.26 -28.96 2.69
N ASP A 68 3.04 -29.24 2.22
CA ASP A 68 2.52 -30.56 1.82
C ASP A 68 3.15 -31.11 0.53
N ASP A 69 3.82 -30.27 -0.26
CA ASP A 69 4.38 -30.67 -1.55
C ASP A 69 5.29 -31.90 -1.42
N SER A 70 5.18 -32.83 -2.37
CA SER A 70 5.92 -34.10 -2.36
C SER A 70 7.44 -33.95 -2.28
N SER A 71 8.00 -32.81 -2.68
CA SER A 71 9.43 -32.49 -2.57
C SER A 71 9.84 -31.96 -1.18
N VAL A 72 8.88 -31.52 -0.36
CA VAL A 72 9.10 -30.88 0.94
C VAL A 72 8.63 -31.77 2.08
N MET A 73 7.46 -32.40 1.95
CA MET A 73 6.84 -33.30 2.92
C MET A 73 6.91 -32.78 4.37
N TYR A 74 6.49 -31.53 4.58
CA TYR A 74 6.50 -30.82 5.87
C TYR A 74 7.89 -30.71 6.52
N GLY A 75 8.96 -30.81 5.72
CA GLY A 75 10.34 -30.87 6.19
C GLY A 75 10.84 -29.57 6.82
N GLN A 76 11.30 -29.66 8.07
CA GLN A 76 11.87 -28.53 8.81
C GLN A 76 13.11 -27.93 8.11
N ALA A 77 13.95 -28.78 7.49
CA ALA A 77 15.18 -28.33 6.84
C ALA A 77 14.89 -27.34 5.70
N ARG A 78 13.90 -27.65 4.86
CA ARG A 78 13.47 -26.79 3.75
C ARG A 78 12.85 -25.48 4.26
N TYR A 79 12.05 -25.55 5.32
CA TYR A 79 11.52 -24.35 5.97
C TYR A 79 12.64 -23.41 6.45
N GLU A 80 13.65 -23.93 7.16
CA GLU A 80 14.75 -23.10 7.67
C GLU A 80 15.63 -22.56 6.53
N GLU A 81 15.85 -23.33 5.45
CA GLU A 81 16.52 -22.85 4.24
C GLU A 81 15.80 -21.61 3.66
N ILE A 82 14.51 -21.75 3.36
CA ILE A 82 13.68 -20.68 2.79
C ILE A 82 13.65 -19.47 3.73
N LYS A 83 13.40 -19.70 5.02
CA LYS A 83 13.37 -18.66 6.03
C LYS A 83 14.67 -17.88 6.08
N ASN A 84 15.82 -18.54 6.02
CA ASN A 84 17.13 -17.89 6.05
C ASN A 84 17.39 -17.05 4.79
N GLU A 85 17.06 -17.57 3.62
CA GLU A 85 17.25 -16.85 2.37
C GLU A 85 16.30 -15.64 2.25
N VAL A 86 15.01 -15.84 2.56
CA VAL A 86 14.01 -14.76 2.57
C VAL A 86 14.36 -13.72 3.63
N THR A 87 14.80 -14.13 4.82
CA THR A 87 15.30 -13.22 5.87
C THR A 87 16.44 -12.34 5.36
N THR A 88 17.41 -12.95 4.67
CA THR A 88 18.54 -12.24 4.08
C THR A 88 18.09 -11.23 3.03
N TYR A 89 17.09 -11.60 2.23
CA TYR A 89 16.52 -10.71 1.23
C TYR A 89 15.72 -9.55 1.85
N LEU A 90 14.82 -9.83 2.79
CA LEU A 90 14.01 -8.81 3.46
C LEU A 90 14.88 -7.81 4.24
N LYS A 91 15.99 -8.26 4.82
CA LYS A 91 17.00 -7.38 5.43
C LYS A 91 17.66 -6.46 4.40
N LYS A 92 17.90 -6.93 3.16
CA LYS A 92 18.43 -6.09 2.07
C LYS A 92 17.41 -5.08 1.55
N VAL A 93 16.11 -5.37 1.66
CA VAL A 93 15.02 -4.44 1.30
C VAL A 93 14.89 -3.32 2.33
N GLY A 94 15.08 -3.63 3.62
CA GLY A 94 15.01 -2.65 4.72
C GLY A 94 14.09 -3.06 5.88
N TYR A 95 13.42 -4.22 5.77
CA TYR A 95 12.65 -4.77 6.87
C TYR A 95 13.54 -5.18 8.05
N LYS A 96 12.93 -5.28 9.24
CA LYS A 96 13.54 -5.82 10.45
C LYS A 96 13.12 -7.28 10.62
N PRO A 97 13.94 -8.28 10.25
CA PRO A 97 13.48 -9.68 10.23
C PRO A 97 13.02 -10.21 11.59
N ALA A 98 13.58 -9.69 12.69
CA ALA A 98 13.16 -10.06 14.05
C ALA A 98 11.69 -9.72 14.36
N LYS A 99 11.06 -8.84 13.58
CA LYS A 99 9.64 -8.47 13.73
C LYS A 99 8.72 -9.17 12.72
N ILE A 100 9.28 -10.00 11.83
CA ILE A 100 8.52 -10.67 10.78
C ILE A 100 8.28 -12.11 11.21
N PRO A 101 7.02 -12.51 11.48
CA PRO A 101 6.69 -13.91 11.68
C PRO A 101 6.82 -14.68 10.35
N PHE A 102 7.49 -15.82 10.43
CA PHE A 102 7.52 -16.82 9.36
C PHE A 102 6.62 -17.98 9.78
N VAL A 103 5.60 -18.26 8.98
CA VAL A 103 4.59 -19.28 9.26
C VAL A 103 4.64 -20.32 8.14
N PRO A 104 5.02 -21.57 8.41
CA PRO A 104 4.91 -22.66 7.44
C PRO A 104 3.44 -23.09 7.37
N ILE A 105 2.86 -23.07 6.17
CA ILE A 105 1.45 -23.38 5.94
C ILE A 105 1.29 -24.36 4.77
N SER A 106 0.13 -25.01 4.72
CA SER A 106 -0.45 -25.53 3.48
C SER A 106 -1.78 -24.83 3.26
N GLY A 107 -1.87 -24.01 2.22
CA GLY A 107 -3.13 -23.40 1.83
C GLY A 107 -4.14 -24.43 1.28
N TRP A 108 -3.65 -25.58 0.81
CA TRP A 108 -4.49 -26.65 0.25
C TRP A 108 -5.06 -27.56 1.34
N GLU A 109 -4.21 -28.06 2.23
CA GLU A 109 -4.60 -28.94 3.34
C GLU A 109 -5.10 -28.17 4.57
N GLY A 110 -4.89 -26.85 4.62
CA GLY A 110 -5.31 -25.98 5.74
C GLY A 110 -4.32 -25.94 6.92
N ASP A 111 -3.17 -26.58 6.81
CA ASP A 111 -2.15 -26.64 7.86
C ASP A 111 -1.68 -25.25 8.30
N ASN A 112 -1.68 -24.99 9.62
CA ASN A 112 -1.23 -23.73 10.23
C ASN A 112 -1.96 -22.47 9.71
N MET A 113 -3.17 -22.60 9.16
CA MET A 113 -3.97 -21.46 8.71
C MET A 113 -4.75 -20.84 9.88
N ILE A 114 -5.63 -21.62 10.49
CA ILE A 114 -6.53 -21.19 11.60
C ILE A 114 -6.21 -21.86 12.93
N GLU A 115 -5.47 -22.97 12.89
CA GLU A 115 -5.06 -23.75 14.06
C GLU A 115 -3.70 -24.40 13.78
N LYS A 116 -3.05 -24.93 14.83
CA LYS A 116 -1.74 -25.56 14.70
C LYS A 116 -1.87 -26.92 14.02
N SER A 117 -1.04 -27.14 13.00
CA SER A 117 -0.95 -28.40 12.28
C SER A 117 -0.26 -29.49 13.12
N GLY A 118 -0.81 -30.70 13.07
CA GLY A 118 -0.16 -31.91 13.59
C GLY A 118 0.99 -32.41 12.70
N ASN A 119 1.05 -32.01 11.44
CA ASN A 119 2.07 -32.43 10.46
C ASN A 119 3.42 -31.73 10.65
N MET A 120 3.44 -30.61 11.38
CA MET A 120 4.64 -29.81 11.65
C MET A 120 4.88 -29.64 13.16
N PRO A 121 5.06 -30.73 13.94
CA PRO A 121 5.20 -30.64 15.40
C PRO A 121 6.47 -29.91 15.84
N TRP A 122 7.45 -29.79 14.94
CA TRP A 122 8.69 -29.03 15.13
C TRP A 122 8.46 -27.51 15.13
N TYR A 123 7.40 -27.02 14.50
CA TYR A 123 7.08 -25.60 14.47
C TYR A 123 6.39 -25.19 15.77
N LYS A 124 7.00 -24.24 16.49
CA LYS A 124 6.48 -23.73 17.79
C LYS A 124 5.94 -22.31 17.71
N GLY A 125 5.96 -21.69 16.53
CA GLY A 125 5.45 -20.34 16.32
C GLY A 125 3.92 -20.29 16.24
N PRO A 126 3.37 -19.08 15.94
CA PRO A 126 1.94 -18.89 15.74
C PRO A 126 1.45 -19.45 14.39
N TYR A 127 0.20 -19.90 14.32
CA TYR A 127 -0.45 -20.15 13.03
C TYR A 127 -0.84 -18.82 12.35
N LEU A 128 -1.24 -18.84 11.08
CA LEU A 128 -1.39 -17.62 10.26
C LEU A 128 -2.39 -16.62 10.85
N LEU A 129 -3.56 -17.09 11.29
CA LEU A 129 -4.56 -16.23 11.93
C LEU A 129 -4.04 -15.62 13.25
N GLU A 130 -3.37 -16.40 14.10
CA GLU A 130 -2.73 -15.88 15.31
C GLU A 130 -1.62 -14.87 15.00
N ALA A 131 -0.86 -15.07 13.92
CA ALA A 131 0.14 -14.11 13.47
C ALA A 131 -0.48 -12.79 13.00
N LEU A 132 -1.68 -12.83 12.40
CA LEU A 132 -2.45 -11.65 12.00
C LEU A 132 -2.99 -10.89 13.22
N ASP A 133 -3.54 -11.60 14.20
CA ASP A 133 -4.05 -11.00 15.44
C ASP A 133 -2.94 -10.30 16.25
N ASN A 134 -1.71 -10.80 16.15
CA ASN A 134 -0.53 -10.21 16.81
C ASN A 134 0.05 -8.97 16.10
N LEU A 135 -0.50 -8.56 14.95
CA LEU A 135 -0.07 -7.35 14.27
C LEU A 135 -0.49 -6.12 15.07
N ASN A 136 0.37 -5.10 15.11
CA ASN A 136 0.02 -3.86 15.78
C ASN A 136 -0.91 -3.07 14.89
N ALA A 137 -2.10 -2.72 15.39
CA ALA A 137 -2.96 -1.77 14.70
C ALA A 137 -2.18 -0.45 14.49
N PRO A 138 -2.09 0.06 13.25
CA PRO A 138 -1.43 1.33 13.02
C PRO A 138 -2.18 2.44 13.74
N LYS A 139 -1.45 3.41 14.28
CA LYS A 139 -2.08 4.62 14.81
C LYS A 139 -2.71 5.37 13.63
N ARG A 140 -4.04 5.34 13.54
CA ARG A 140 -4.78 6.12 12.55
C ARG A 140 -4.43 7.61 12.73
N PRO A 141 -4.02 8.32 11.67
CA PRO A 141 -3.51 9.69 11.75
C PRO A 141 -4.65 10.72 11.87
N SER A 142 -5.51 10.59 12.89
CA SER A 142 -6.63 11.49 13.14
C SER A 142 -6.18 12.85 13.69
N ASP A 143 -4.98 12.90 14.26
CA ASP A 143 -4.31 14.09 14.78
C ASP A 143 -3.66 14.95 13.68
N LYS A 144 -3.57 14.44 12.45
CA LYS A 144 -3.02 15.18 11.31
C LYS A 144 -4.10 15.99 10.58
N PRO A 145 -3.72 17.00 9.77
CA PRO A 145 -4.66 17.70 8.90
C PRO A 145 -5.46 16.76 7.99
N LEU A 146 -6.69 17.16 7.63
CA LEU A 146 -7.55 16.36 6.76
C LEU A 146 -6.94 16.21 5.35
N ARG A 147 -6.83 14.96 4.89
CA ARG A 147 -6.56 14.62 3.48
C ARG A 147 -7.51 13.51 3.06
N LEU A 148 -8.39 13.83 2.11
CA LEU A 148 -9.36 12.90 1.55
C LEU A 148 -9.28 12.99 0.02
N PRO A 149 -8.45 12.15 -0.63
CA PRO A 149 -8.39 12.06 -2.08
C PRO A 149 -9.71 11.56 -2.67
N LEU A 150 -10.24 12.29 -3.64
CA LEU A 150 -11.49 11.96 -4.31
C LEU A 150 -11.27 10.80 -5.28
N GLN A 151 -12.06 9.74 -5.09
CA GLN A 151 -12.15 8.61 -6.01
C GLN A 151 -13.13 8.91 -7.13
N ASP A 152 -14.32 9.40 -6.78
CA ASP A 152 -15.39 9.73 -7.72
C ASP A 152 -16.23 10.92 -7.21
N VAL A 153 -17.02 11.51 -8.11
CA VAL A 153 -17.94 12.62 -7.79
C VAL A 153 -19.28 12.37 -8.47
N TYR A 154 -20.34 12.29 -7.68
CA TYR A 154 -21.69 12.01 -8.17
C TYR A 154 -22.61 13.23 -8.06
N LYS A 155 -23.59 13.29 -8.96
CA LYS A 155 -24.74 14.20 -8.84
C LYS A 155 -25.94 13.39 -8.36
N ILE A 156 -26.42 13.64 -7.16
CA ILE A 156 -27.60 12.97 -6.59
C ILE A 156 -28.78 13.94 -6.62
N GLY A 157 -29.90 13.51 -7.22
CA GLY A 157 -31.12 14.30 -7.28
C GLY A 157 -31.62 14.69 -5.88
N GLY A 158 -31.94 15.96 -5.67
CA GLY A 158 -32.40 16.49 -4.37
C GLY A 158 -31.30 16.74 -3.33
N ILE A 159 -30.14 16.07 -3.43
CA ILE A 159 -29.02 16.22 -2.49
C ILE A 159 -27.97 17.21 -3.00
N GLY A 160 -27.59 17.08 -4.27
CA GLY A 160 -26.55 17.90 -4.90
C GLY A 160 -25.32 17.09 -5.32
N THR A 161 -24.15 17.67 -5.10
CA THR A 161 -22.85 17.08 -5.47
C THR A 161 -22.28 16.30 -4.30
N VAL A 162 -21.95 15.03 -4.54
CA VAL A 162 -21.44 14.11 -3.52
C VAL A 162 -20.10 13.53 -4.00
N PRO A 163 -18.97 14.09 -3.56
CA PRO A 163 -17.67 13.44 -3.70
C PRO A 163 -17.58 12.20 -2.82
N VAL A 164 -16.83 11.21 -3.30
CA VAL A 164 -16.58 9.94 -2.60
C VAL A 164 -15.07 9.72 -2.53
N GLY A 165 -14.59 9.25 -1.39
CA GLY A 165 -13.20 8.86 -1.21
C GLY A 165 -12.92 8.29 0.16
N ARG A 166 -11.65 7.92 0.37
CA ARG A 166 -11.16 7.41 1.64
C ARG A 166 -10.51 8.54 2.43
N VAL A 167 -10.82 8.63 3.72
CA VAL A 167 -10.11 9.53 4.62
C VAL A 167 -8.72 8.95 4.87
N GLU A 168 -7.66 9.61 4.41
CA GLU A 168 -6.28 9.15 4.62
C GLU A 168 -5.69 9.72 5.92
N THR A 169 -5.98 10.99 6.21
CA THR A 169 -5.57 11.66 7.46
C THR A 169 -6.63 12.63 7.94
N GLY A 170 -6.60 12.96 9.23
CA GLY A 170 -7.52 13.89 9.88
C GLY A 170 -8.94 13.35 9.99
N VAL A 171 -9.89 14.27 10.15
CA VAL A 171 -11.31 13.96 10.36
C VAL A 171 -12.15 14.88 9.48
N ILE A 172 -13.23 14.34 8.90
CA ILE A 172 -14.24 15.12 8.18
C ILE A 172 -15.57 15.03 8.93
N LYS A 173 -16.24 16.17 9.11
CA LYS A 173 -17.51 16.29 9.82
C LYS A 173 -18.49 17.15 9.03
N PRO A 174 -19.80 16.90 9.16
CA PRO A 174 -20.82 17.87 8.76
C PRO A 174 -20.54 19.26 9.38
N GLY A 175 -20.75 20.31 8.61
CA GLY A 175 -20.51 21.71 8.98
C GLY A 175 -19.06 22.20 8.78
N MET A 176 -18.11 21.32 8.48
CA MET A 176 -16.75 21.74 8.15
C MET A 176 -16.71 22.44 6.79
N VAL A 177 -15.79 23.40 6.64
CA VAL A 177 -15.50 24.02 5.35
C VAL A 177 -14.31 23.30 4.73
N ALA A 178 -14.57 22.51 3.70
CA ALA A 178 -13.56 21.75 2.98
C ALA A 178 -13.00 22.56 1.80
N THR A 179 -11.69 22.56 1.65
CA THR A 179 -10.97 23.10 0.48
C THR A 179 -10.49 21.95 -0.41
N PHE A 180 -10.70 22.08 -1.71
CA PHE A 180 -10.36 21.10 -2.73
C PHE A 180 -9.11 21.52 -3.51
N GLY A 181 -8.00 20.83 -3.26
CA GLY A 181 -6.81 20.91 -4.10
C GLY A 181 -7.00 20.14 -5.41
N PRO A 182 -6.44 20.59 -6.55
CA PRO A 182 -5.52 21.72 -6.69
C PRO A 182 -6.20 23.09 -6.90
N VAL A 183 -7.53 23.14 -7.09
CA VAL A 183 -8.24 24.36 -7.52
C VAL A 183 -8.45 25.40 -6.41
N GLY A 184 -8.32 25.01 -5.14
CA GLY A 184 -8.52 25.91 -3.99
C GLY A 184 -9.99 26.27 -3.71
N LEU A 185 -10.93 25.64 -4.40
CA LEU A 185 -12.36 25.81 -4.18
C LEU A 185 -12.71 25.38 -2.75
N SER A 186 -13.42 26.23 -2.01
CA SER A 186 -13.82 25.95 -0.63
C SER A 186 -15.33 25.97 -0.48
N THR A 187 -15.88 24.99 0.23
CA THR A 187 -17.32 24.89 0.47
C THR A 187 -17.62 24.10 1.75
N GLU A 188 -18.82 24.31 2.29
CA GLU A 188 -19.32 23.63 3.47
C GLU A 188 -19.78 22.21 3.14
N VAL A 189 -19.35 21.26 3.97
CA VAL A 189 -19.79 19.87 3.96
C VAL A 189 -21.13 19.79 4.71
N LYS A 190 -22.21 19.41 4.03
CA LYS A 190 -23.54 19.29 4.65
C LYS A 190 -23.72 18.00 5.45
N SER A 191 -23.28 16.89 4.90
CA SER A 191 -23.45 15.56 5.47
C SER A 191 -22.27 14.69 5.07
N VAL A 192 -21.98 13.68 5.88
CA VAL A 192 -20.99 12.64 5.62
C VAL A 192 -21.71 11.32 5.82
N GLU A 193 -21.55 10.40 4.87
CA GLU A 193 -22.26 9.12 4.83
C GLU A 193 -21.30 7.97 4.51
N MET A 194 -21.53 6.83 5.15
CA MET A 194 -20.85 5.56 4.89
C MET A 194 -21.90 4.45 4.82
N HIS A 195 -21.89 3.64 3.76
CA HIS A 195 -22.87 2.56 3.56
C HIS A 195 -24.35 3.00 3.71
N HIS A 196 -24.69 4.20 3.23
CA HIS A 196 -26.02 4.83 3.32
C HIS A 196 -26.48 5.24 4.73
N GLU A 197 -25.56 5.27 5.70
CA GLU A 197 -25.82 5.79 7.03
C GLU A 197 -25.09 7.12 7.24
N SER A 198 -25.76 8.08 7.87
CA SER A 198 -25.15 9.37 8.22
C SER A 198 -24.19 9.24 9.39
N LEU A 199 -23.01 9.84 9.24
CA LEU A 199 -21.97 9.87 10.25
C LEU A 199 -21.84 11.25 10.89
N ALA A 200 -21.61 11.28 12.21
CA ALA A 200 -21.27 12.50 12.92
C ALA A 200 -19.85 12.99 12.58
N GLU A 201 -18.95 12.06 12.33
CA GLU A 201 -17.59 12.28 11.85
C GLU A 201 -17.09 11.02 11.13
N ALA A 202 -16.19 11.20 10.17
CA ALA A 202 -15.48 10.09 9.54
C ALA A 202 -13.99 10.19 9.84
N LEU A 203 -13.40 9.04 10.16
CA LEU A 203 -12.03 8.89 10.66
C LEU A 203 -11.11 8.31 9.57
N PRO A 204 -9.78 8.39 9.74
CA PRO A 204 -8.86 7.81 8.77
C PRO A 204 -9.13 6.32 8.57
N GLY A 205 -9.19 5.88 7.31
CA GLY A 205 -9.53 4.53 6.90
C GLY A 205 -10.97 4.37 6.38
N ASP A 206 -11.88 5.27 6.74
CA ASP A 206 -13.29 5.17 6.35
C ASP A 206 -13.47 5.60 4.88
N ASN A 207 -14.29 4.85 4.15
CA ASN A 207 -14.69 5.19 2.79
C ASN A 207 -16.04 5.89 2.84
N VAL A 208 -16.07 7.18 2.50
CA VAL A 208 -17.26 8.02 2.72
C VAL A 208 -17.67 8.77 1.47
N GLY A 209 -18.97 8.98 1.33
CA GLY A 209 -19.55 10.01 0.47
C GLY A 209 -19.91 11.21 1.34
N PHE A 210 -19.70 12.43 0.85
CA PHE A 210 -20.08 13.63 1.61
C PHE A 210 -20.72 14.68 0.71
N ASN A 211 -21.79 15.31 1.17
CA ASN A 211 -22.50 16.32 0.38
C ASN A 211 -21.85 17.69 0.55
N VAL A 212 -21.68 18.44 -0.53
CA VAL A 212 -21.12 19.80 -0.52
C VAL A 212 -22.07 20.85 -1.09
N LYS A 213 -22.09 22.04 -0.49
CA LYS A 213 -22.95 23.15 -0.92
C LYS A 213 -22.43 23.82 -2.19
N ASN A 214 -23.33 24.22 -3.09
CA ASN A 214 -23.07 25.18 -4.17
C ASN A 214 -21.86 24.87 -5.07
N VAL A 215 -21.50 23.59 -5.22
CA VAL A 215 -20.42 23.15 -6.10
C VAL A 215 -21.01 22.23 -7.16
N SER A 216 -20.68 22.48 -8.42
CA SER A 216 -21.07 21.61 -9.54
C SER A 216 -20.16 20.39 -9.61
N VAL A 217 -20.71 19.24 -10.01
CA VAL A 217 -19.93 18.02 -10.28
C VAL A 217 -18.83 18.25 -11.33
N LYS A 218 -18.96 19.25 -12.21
CA LYS A 218 -17.92 19.57 -13.19
C LYS A 218 -16.69 20.27 -12.60
N GLU A 219 -16.80 20.82 -11.39
CA GLU A 219 -15.73 21.56 -10.72
C GLU A 219 -14.83 20.65 -9.87
N LEU A 220 -15.29 19.44 -9.58
CA LEU A 220 -14.55 18.43 -8.84
C LEU A 220 -14.34 17.21 -9.72
N ARG A 221 -13.21 16.51 -9.54
CA ARG A 221 -12.91 15.29 -10.29
C ARG A 221 -12.05 14.35 -9.46
N ARG A 222 -12.00 13.10 -9.91
CA ARG A 222 -11.04 12.10 -9.40
C ARG A 222 -9.62 12.66 -9.38
N GLY A 223 -8.90 12.38 -8.30
CA GLY A 223 -7.54 12.89 -8.09
C GLY A 223 -7.47 14.23 -7.36
N PHE A 224 -8.58 14.94 -7.16
CA PHE A 224 -8.58 16.10 -6.26
C PHE A 224 -8.47 15.65 -4.81
N VAL A 225 -8.04 16.54 -3.92
CA VAL A 225 -7.87 16.24 -2.49
C VAL A 225 -8.68 17.22 -1.68
N ALA A 226 -9.67 16.72 -0.93
CA ALA A 226 -10.38 17.50 0.06
C ALA A 226 -9.57 17.61 1.36
N SER A 227 -9.63 18.79 1.98
CA SER A 227 -8.87 19.15 3.17
C SER A 227 -9.65 20.17 4.00
N ASP A 228 -9.31 20.36 5.27
CA ASP A 228 -9.91 21.42 6.08
C ASP A 228 -9.35 22.78 5.67
N SER A 229 -10.23 23.70 5.29
CA SER A 229 -9.86 25.08 4.91
C SER A 229 -9.07 25.82 5.99
N LYS A 230 -9.25 25.47 7.27
CA LYS A 230 -8.64 26.15 8.41
C LYS A 230 -7.36 25.48 8.92
N ASN A 231 -7.07 24.25 8.49
CA ASN A 231 -5.96 23.47 9.00
C ASN A 231 -5.18 22.82 7.85
N ASP A 232 -4.16 23.56 7.37
CA ASP A 232 -3.27 23.15 6.28
C ASP A 232 -4.04 22.65 5.03
N PRO A 233 -4.76 23.53 4.31
CA PRO A 233 -5.51 23.14 3.13
C PRO A 233 -4.59 22.66 2.00
N ALA A 234 -5.06 21.64 1.26
CA ALA A 234 -4.38 21.07 0.12
C ALA A 234 -4.23 22.12 -1.01
N LYS A 235 -3.03 22.19 -1.59
CA LYS A 235 -2.65 23.16 -2.63
C LYS A 235 -2.20 22.46 -3.89
N ALA A 236 -2.23 23.16 -5.01
CA ALA A 236 -1.59 22.70 -6.24
C ALA A 236 -0.08 22.57 -6.04
N THR A 237 0.50 21.55 -6.67
CA THR A 237 1.95 21.35 -6.72
C THR A 237 2.36 21.31 -8.19
N GLN A 238 3.32 22.16 -8.56
CA GLN A 238 3.86 22.21 -9.92
C GLN A 238 5.15 21.39 -10.03
N ASP A 239 6.08 21.61 -9.09
CA ASP A 239 7.34 20.90 -8.98
C ASP A 239 7.43 20.30 -7.56
N PHE A 240 7.98 19.10 -7.43
CA PHE A 240 8.30 18.48 -6.15
C PHE A 240 9.57 17.65 -6.27
N THR A 241 10.32 17.55 -5.18
CA THR A 241 11.45 16.63 -5.07
C THR A 241 10.93 15.31 -4.50
N ALA A 242 11.28 14.21 -5.16
CA ALA A 242 10.96 12.87 -4.68
C ALA A 242 12.19 11.97 -4.72
N GLN A 243 12.29 11.11 -3.71
CA GLN A 243 13.19 9.98 -3.76
C GLN A 243 12.48 8.84 -4.49
N VAL A 244 13.06 8.42 -5.62
CA VAL A 244 12.51 7.35 -6.45
C VAL A 244 13.44 6.15 -6.44
N ILE A 245 12.85 4.95 -6.53
CA ILE A 245 13.59 3.72 -6.77
C ILE A 245 13.29 3.29 -8.20
N VAL A 246 14.32 3.22 -9.03
CA VAL A 246 14.19 2.67 -10.39
C VAL A 246 14.15 1.15 -10.27
N LEU A 247 13.06 0.55 -10.73
CA LEU A 247 12.91 -0.91 -10.83
C LEU A 247 13.56 -1.43 -12.12
N ASN A 248 13.08 -2.54 -12.65
CA ASN A 248 13.61 -3.11 -13.89
C ASN A 248 13.13 -2.28 -15.11
N HIS A 249 13.93 -1.30 -15.52
CA HIS A 249 13.64 -0.44 -16.67
C HIS A 249 14.57 -0.81 -17.84
N PRO A 250 14.03 -1.07 -19.06
CA PRO A 250 14.82 -1.59 -20.18
C PRO A 250 15.76 -0.54 -20.81
N GLY A 251 15.52 0.75 -20.54
CA GLY A 251 16.31 1.86 -21.07
C GLY A 251 16.99 2.69 -19.98
N GLN A 252 17.51 3.85 -20.38
CA GLN A 252 18.10 4.83 -19.47
C GLN A 252 17.06 5.90 -19.11
N ILE A 253 17.11 6.36 -17.86
CA ILE A 253 16.30 7.48 -17.37
C ILE A 253 17.23 8.67 -17.22
N GLY A 254 16.86 9.78 -17.82
CA GLY A 254 17.59 11.05 -17.73
C GLY A 254 16.63 12.23 -17.62
N ASN A 255 17.21 13.42 -17.48
CA ASN A 255 16.44 14.67 -17.45
C ASN A 255 15.53 14.77 -18.68
N GLY A 256 14.26 15.07 -18.44
CA GLY A 256 13.22 15.14 -19.45
C GLY A 256 12.39 13.88 -19.63
N TYR A 257 12.78 12.75 -19.02
CA TYR A 257 11.94 11.55 -18.98
C TYR A 257 10.57 11.89 -18.39
N SER A 258 9.50 11.50 -19.09
CA SER A 258 8.14 11.94 -18.77
C SER A 258 7.20 10.75 -18.50
N PRO A 259 7.33 10.08 -17.35
CA PRO A 259 6.46 8.97 -16.99
C PRO A 259 5.09 9.46 -16.52
N VAL A 260 4.14 8.54 -16.43
CA VAL A 260 2.89 8.79 -15.70
C VAL A 260 3.10 8.46 -14.23
N LEU A 261 2.71 9.40 -13.37
CA LEU A 261 2.74 9.26 -11.93
C LEU A 261 1.32 8.93 -11.43
N ASP A 262 1.20 7.78 -10.79
CA ASP A 262 0.05 7.45 -9.95
C ASP A 262 0.35 7.92 -8.52
N CYS A 263 -0.44 8.87 -8.01
CA CYS A 263 -0.34 9.39 -6.65
C CYS A 263 -1.75 9.44 -6.07
N HIS A 264 -1.99 8.75 -4.94
CA HIS A 264 -3.34 8.55 -4.40
C HIS A 264 -4.34 8.09 -5.48
N THR A 265 -5.37 8.89 -5.74
CA THR A 265 -6.38 8.68 -6.80
C THR A 265 -6.07 9.43 -8.10
N ALA A 266 -5.01 10.24 -8.13
CA ALA A 266 -4.59 11.01 -9.30
C ALA A 266 -3.69 10.19 -10.22
N HIS A 267 -3.84 10.45 -11.53
CA HIS A 267 -3.08 9.83 -12.60
C HIS A 267 -2.63 10.94 -13.55
N VAL A 268 -1.36 11.35 -13.44
CA VAL A 268 -0.86 12.58 -14.08
C VAL A 268 0.51 12.33 -14.70
N ALA A 269 0.72 12.78 -15.93
CA ALA A 269 2.04 12.76 -16.54
C ALA A 269 2.96 13.79 -15.83
N CYS A 270 4.10 13.35 -15.36
CA CYS A 270 5.11 14.19 -14.73
C CYS A 270 6.40 14.14 -15.55
N LYS A 271 7.18 15.23 -15.53
CA LYS A 271 8.47 15.29 -16.21
C LYS A 271 9.58 15.33 -15.16
N PHE A 272 10.56 14.46 -15.30
CA PHE A 272 11.78 14.48 -14.48
C PHE A 272 12.59 15.69 -14.92
N LYS A 273 12.41 16.81 -14.22
CA LYS A 273 13.06 18.08 -14.54
C LYS A 273 14.57 17.98 -14.33
N GLU A 274 14.96 17.43 -13.18
CA GLU A 274 16.34 17.30 -12.74
C GLU A 274 16.49 16.06 -11.87
N ILE A 275 17.51 15.25 -12.17
CA ILE A 275 17.98 14.16 -11.31
C ILE A 275 19.14 14.72 -10.48
N THR A 276 18.88 14.98 -9.20
CA THR A 276 19.83 15.67 -8.33
C THR A 276 20.91 14.75 -7.77
N GLU A 277 20.52 13.53 -7.37
CA GLU A 277 21.39 12.60 -6.67
C GLU A 277 21.06 11.16 -7.03
N LYS A 278 22.11 10.35 -7.17
CA LYS A 278 22.01 8.89 -7.18
C LYS A 278 22.43 8.39 -5.81
N MET A 279 21.53 7.67 -5.15
CA MET A 279 21.76 7.16 -3.80
C MET A 279 21.87 5.63 -3.79
N ASP A 280 22.66 5.11 -2.86
CA ASP A 280 22.61 3.69 -2.52
C ASP A 280 21.26 3.37 -1.87
N ARG A 281 20.51 2.45 -2.47
CA ARG A 281 19.17 2.08 -2.01
C ARG A 281 19.12 1.49 -0.59
N ARG A 282 20.24 1.00 -0.05
CA ARG A 282 20.29 0.36 1.28
C ARG A 282 20.70 1.33 2.36
N SER A 283 21.74 2.11 2.12
CA SER A 283 22.30 3.02 3.11
C SER A 283 21.75 4.45 2.99
N GLY A 284 21.08 4.79 1.89
CA GLY A 284 20.67 6.17 1.58
C GLY A 284 21.85 7.11 1.33
N LYS A 285 23.07 6.56 1.14
CA LYS A 285 24.27 7.37 0.94
C LYS A 285 24.30 7.85 -0.51
N VAL A 286 24.57 9.13 -0.72
CA VAL A 286 24.79 9.69 -2.05
C VAL A 286 26.03 9.04 -2.67
N LEU A 287 25.84 8.43 -3.84
CA LEU A 287 26.88 7.80 -4.66
C LEU A 287 27.40 8.78 -5.71
N GLU A 288 26.51 9.58 -6.28
CA GLU A 288 26.79 10.51 -7.38
C GLU A 288 25.84 11.72 -7.28
N THR A 289 26.37 12.91 -7.54
CA THR A 289 25.63 14.17 -7.57
C THR A 289 25.48 14.64 -9.01
N ALA A 290 24.28 15.05 -9.41
CA ALA A 290 23.90 15.41 -10.78
C ALA A 290 24.28 14.35 -11.85
N PRO A 291 23.82 13.09 -11.68
CA PRO A 291 24.09 11.97 -12.60
C PRO A 291 23.38 12.08 -13.97
#